data_AF-A0A9P8V2U4-F1
#
_entry.id   AF-A0A9P8V2U4-F1
#
_cell.length_a   1.000
_cell.length_b   1.000
_cell.length_c   1.000
_cell.angle_alpha   90.00
_cell.angle_beta   90.00
_cell.angle_gamma   90.00
#
_symmetry.space_group_name_H-M   'P 1'
#
loop_
_entity.id
_entity.type
_entity.pdbx_description
1 polymer ?
#
loop_
_entity_poly.entity_id
_entity_poly.type
_entity_poly.pdbx_seq_one_letter_code
_entity_poly.pdbx_strand_id
1 'polypeptide(L)'
;MSTNNSVGALQLTIGSTLFNATPLDNPTVSAFISLLPLDLQMADLNENEKHADVPTTLPTAATAPGPIRRGDIMLYGSRTIVLWYEDLDSTTYTYTRIGTIDNLDGFLEAVGEGDVNVRITTEGSPEVGPPPVENDGARLQAYLSYASLWIGLLCLVYVLQW
;
A
#
# COMPACT_ATOMS: atom_id res chain seq x y z
N MET A 1 1.47 -28.78 1.97
CA MET A 1 0.26 -28.08 2.47
C MET A 1 0.68 -27.44 3.78
N SER A 2 0.85 -26.12 3.90
CA SER A 2 0.12 -25.00 3.30
C SER A 2 1.07 -23.97 2.68
N THR A 3 0.63 -23.33 1.61
CA THR A 3 1.29 -22.16 1.01
C THR A 3 1.16 -20.99 1.96
N ASN A 4 2.27 -20.55 2.57
CA ASN A 4 2.35 -19.25 3.23
C ASN A 4 2.18 -18.19 2.14
N ASN A 5 0.95 -17.75 1.92
CA ASN A 5 0.69 -16.49 1.25
C ASN A 5 1.04 -15.42 2.28
N SER A 6 2.34 -15.14 2.43
CA SER A 6 2.80 -14.04 3.27
C SER A 6 2.08 -12.80 2.78
N VAL A 7 1.23 -12.21 3.61
CA VAL A 7 0.76 -10.85 3.37
C VAL A 7 2.04 -10.02 3.26
N GLY A 8 2.41 -9.61 2.03
CA GLY A 8 3.65 -8.88 1.80
C GLY A 8 3.64 -7.63 2.68
N ALA A 9 4.76 -7.32 3.32
CA ALA A 9 4.86 -6.13 4.17
C ALA A 9 4.43 -4.88 3.37
N LEU A 10 3.74 -3.95 4.01
CA LEU A 10 3.38 -2.68 3.38
C LEU A 10 4.61 -1.78 3.35
N GLN A 11 4.76 -1.03 2.27
CA GLN A 11 5.82 -0.05 2.10
C GLN A 11 5.20 1.29 1.74
N LEU A 12 5.58 2.33 2.48
CA LEU A 12 5.16 3.71 2.26
C LEU A 12 6.38 4.53 1.85
N THR A 13 6.38 5.05 0.64
CA THR A 13 7.38 6.02 0.19
C THR A 13 6.80 7.43 0.33
N ILE A 14 7.44 8.24 1.16
CA ILE A 14 7.08 9.64 1.41
C ILE A 14 8.31 10.50 1.10
N GLY A 15 8.20 11.33 0.06
CA GLY A 15 9.37 12.01 -0.50
C GLY A 15 10.41 10.99 -0.99
N SER A 16 11.61 11.01 -0.41
CA SER A 16 12.70 10.05 -0.68
C SER A 16 12.84 8.95 0.38
N THR A 17 11.97 8.93 1.39
CA THR A 17 12.09 8.02 2.54
C THR A 17 11.12 6.86 2.40
N LEU A 18 11.62 5.65 2.63
CA LEU A 18 10.84 4.42 2.63
C LEU A 18 10.56 3.98 4.07
N PHE A 19 9.30 3.74 4.38
CA PHE A 19 8.84 3.21 5.66
C PHE A 19 8.22 1.84 5.45
N ASN A 20 8.69 0.85 6.20
CA ASN A 20 8.02 -0.45 6.29
C ASN A 20 6.88 -0.36 7.31
N ALA A 21 5.77 -1.01 6.99
CA ALA A 21 4.62 -1.11 7.86
C ALA A 21 4.13 -2.56 7.91
N THR A 22 3.79 -3.00 9.12
CA THR A 22 3.19 -4.31 9.36
C THR A 22 1.68 -4.24 9.11
N PRO A 23 1.14 -4.93 8.08
CA PRO A 23 -0.29 -5.05 7.87
C PRO A 23 -0.95 -5.97 8.91
N LEU A 24 -2.19 -5.68 9.28
CA LEU A 24 -3.03 -6.57 10.07
C LEU A 24 -3.69 -7.64 9.19
N ASP A 25 -3.97 -8.81 9.77
CA ASP A 25 -4.71 -9.88 9.09
C ASP A 25 -6.22 -9.63 9.18
N ASN A 26 -6.79 -8.97 8.17
CA ASN A 26 -8.24 -8.77 8.05
C ASN A 26 -8.71 -8.55 6.59
N PRO A 27 -10.02 -8.70 6.30
CA PRO A 27 -10.55 -8.57 4.93
C PRO A 27 -10.34 -7.19 4.30
N THR A 28 -10.32 -6.12 5.10
CA THR A 28 -10.08 -4.75 4.63
C THR A 28 -8.66 -4.61 4.09
N VAL A 29 -7.67 -5.17 4.80
CA VAL A 29 -6.26 -5.15 4.40
C VAL A 29 -6.03 -5.96 3.12
N SER A 30 -6.62 -7.15 3.01
CA SER A 30 -6.55 -7.96 1.78
C SER A 30 -7.12 -7.23 0.56
N ALA A 31 -8.26 -6.53 0.75
CA ALA A 31 -8.86 -5.73 -0.31
C ALA A 31 -8.01 -4.49 -0.64
N PHE A 32 -7.45 -3.83 0.37
CA PHE A 32 -6.56 -2.67 0.21
C PHE A 32 -5.28 -3.03 -0.56
N ILE A 33 -4.62 -4.13 -0.17
CA ILE A 33 -3.43 -4.65 -0.86
C ILE A 33 -3.71 -4.94 -2.33
N SER A 34 -4.91 -5.42 -2.65
CA SER A 34 -5.33 -5.68 -4.04
C SER A 34 -5.47 -4.42 -4.90
N LEU A 35 -5.47 -3.23 -4.29
CA LEU A 35 -5.45 -1.94 -4.99
C LEU A 35 -4.03 -1.41 -5.25
N LEU A 36 -3.02 -1.99 -4.60
CA LEU A 36 -1.64 -1.48 -4.67
C LEU A 36 -0.98 -1.86 -6.01
N PRO A 37 -0.06 -1.02 -6.54
CA PRO A 37 0.44 0.23 -5.95
C PRO A 37 -0.55 1.39 -6.05
N LEU A 38 -0.53 2.29 -5.05
CA LEU A 38 -1.30 3.53 -5.05
C LEU A 38 -0.37 4.72 -4.80
N ASP A 39 -0.57 5.80 -5.56
CA ASP A 39 -0.01 7.11 -5.28
C ASP A 39 -1.14 8.00 -4.76
N LEU A 40 -1.10 8.36 -3.48
CA LEU A 40 -2.14 9.11 -2.80
C LEU A 40 -1.64 10.51 -2.46
N GLN A 41 -2.31 11.53 -3.00
CA GLN A 41 -2.17 12.90 -2.50
C GLN A 41 -3.01 13.01 -1.23
N MET A 42 -2.35 12.97 -0.07
CA MET A 42 -2.98 12.97 1.24
C MET A 42 -3.04 14.39 1.79
N ALA A 43 -4.26 14.87 2.05
CA ALA A 43 -4.48 16.17 2.64
C ALA A 43 -4.15 16.16 4.14
N ASP A 44 -3.62 17.26 4.65
CA ASP A 44 -3.47 17.45 6.08
C ASP A 44 -4.82 17.78 6.73
N LEU A 45 -5.12 17.10 7.83
CA LEU A 45 -6.28 17.38 8.65
C LEU A 45 -5.87 17.54 10.11
N ASN A 46 -6.31 18.64 10.71
CA ASN A 46 -6.11 18.97 12.12
C ASN A 46 -4.65 18.94 12.63
N GLU A 47 -3.67 19.01 11.73
CA GLU A 47 -2.24 18.95 12.09
C GLU A 47 -1.87 17.67 12.88
N ASN A 48 -2.60 16.56 12.68
CA ASN A 48 -2.34 15.28 13.35
C ASN A 48 -2.45 14.04 12.45
N GLU A 49 -3.14 14.15 11.31
CA GLU A 49 -3.37 13.06 10.38
C GLU A 49 -3.27 13.53 8.93
N LYS A 50 -2.81 12.63 8.05
CA LYS A 50 -2.94 12.77 6.60
C LYS A 50 -4.04 11.84 6.11
N HIS A 51 -4.83 12.25 5.13
CA HIS A 51 -5.88 11.39 4.60
C HIS A 51 -6.10 11.50 3.09
N ALA A 52 -6.50 10.39 2.46
CA ALA A 52 -6.91 10.35 1.05
C ALA A 52 -7.90 9.22 0.80
N ASP A 53 -8.75 9.39 -0.21
CA ASP A 53 -9.67 8.34 -0.65
C ASP A 53 -9.00 7.35 -1.60
N VAL A 54 -9.26 6.06 -1.39
CA VAL A 54 -8.98 5.00 -2.37
C VAL A 54 -10.03 5.01 -3.51
N PRO A 55 -9.68 4.48 -4.70
CA PRO A 55 -10.57 4.52 -5.87
C PRO A 55 -11.87 3.74 -5.71
N THR A 56 -11.91 2.74 -4.82
CA THR A 56 -13.08 1.87 -4.60
C THR A 56 -13.38 1.71 -3.11
N THR A 57 -14.62 1.35 -2.77
CA THR A 57 -15.01 1.03 -1.39
C THR A 57 -14.38 -0.28 -0.94
N LEU A 58 -13.84 -0.28 0.28
CA LEU A 58 -13.29 -1.45 0.95
C LEU A 58 -14.31 -2.04 1.94
N PRO A 59 -14.21 -3.35 2.26
CA PRO A 59 -14.88 -3.92 3.42
C PRO A 59 -14.49 -3.17 4.69
N THR A 60 -15.37 -3.12 5.68
CA THR A 60 -15.15 -2.38 6.92
C THR A 60 -15.50 -3.23 8.14
N ALA A 61 -14.70 -3.10 9.19
CA ALA A 61 -14.99 -3.63 10.52
C ALA A 61 -14.71 -2.51 11.54
N ALA A 62 -15.41 -1.38 11.39
CA ALA A 62 -15.09 -0.16 12.11
C ALA A 62 -15.44 -0.27 13.59
N THR A 63 -14.46 0.04 14.44
CA THR A 63 -14.60 0.05 15.91
C THR A 63 -13.94 1.30 16.49
N ALA A 64 -14.25 1.62 17.75
CA ALA A 64 -13.48 2.63 18.48
C ALA A 64 -12.04 2.10 18.65
N PRO A 65 -11.01 2.82 18.15
CA PRO A 65 -9.66 2.25 18.05
C PRO A 65 -8.90 2.20 19.37
N GLY A 66 -9.42 2.81 20.45
CA GLY A 66 -8.63 3.14 21.64
C GLY A 66 -7.67 4.29 21.36
N PRO A 67 -6.56 4.40 22.12
CA PRO A 67 -5.51 5.36 21.80
C PRO A 67 -4.94 5.11 20.40
N ILE A 68 -4.75 6.20 19.66
CA ILE A 68 -4.10 6.21 18.35
C ILE A 68 -2.67 6.67 18.54
N ARG A 69 -1.75 5.98 17.87
CA ARG A 69 -0.31 6.28 17.94
C ARG A 69 0.20 6.71 16.59
N ARG A 70 1.21 7.57 16.62
CA ARG A 70 2.01 7.94 15.44
C ARG A 70 2.42 6.67 14.68
N GLY A 71 2.21 6.69 13.36
CA GLY A 71 2.47 5.57 12.47
C GLY A 71 1.29 4.63 12.26
N ASP A 72 0.18 4.79 12.99
CA ASP A 72 -1.03 4.00 12.74
C ASP A 72 -1.62 4.33 11.36
N ILE A 73 -2.00 3.29 10.63
CA ILE A 73 -2.67 3.34 9.33
C ILE A 73 -4.07 2.76 9.51
N MET A 74 -5.09 3.54 9.16
CA MET A 74 -6.49 3.17 9.37
C MET A 74 -7.36 3.52 8.17
N LEU A 75 -8.54 2.89 8.10
CA LEU A 75 -9.61 3.24 7.19
C LEU A 75 -10.72 3.95 7.97
N TYR A 76 -11.02 5.19 7.58
CA TYR A 76 -12.23 5.91 7.97
C TYR A 76 -13.34 5.70 6.93
N GLY A 77 -14.54 5.40 7.41
CA GLY A 77 -15.64 4.96 6.56
C GLY A 77 -15.24 3.73 5.75
N SER A 78 -15.47 3.75 4.44
CA SER A 78 -15.14 2.64 3.53
C SER A 78 -14.10 3.00 2.46
N ARG A 79 -13.56 4.23 2.47
CA ARG A 79 -12.69 4.71 1.38
C ARG A 79 -11.50 5.55 1.85
N THR A 80 -11.57 6.17 3.01
CA THR A 80 -10.58 7.18 3.39
C THR A 80 -9.47 6.53 4.19
N ILE A 81 -8.28 6.41 3.58
CA ILE A 81 -7.06 5.99 4.29
C ILE A 81 -6.59 7.16 5.13
N VAL A 82 -6.23 6.87 6.38
CA VAL A 82 -5.73 7.83 7.35
C VAL A 82 -4.37 7.34 7.84
N LEU A 83 -3.37 8.22 7.73
CA LEU A 83 -2.02 8.03 8.26
C LEU A 83 -1.82 9.01 9.41
N TRP A 84 -1.69 8.47 10.63
CA TRP A 84 -1.51 9.27 11.82
C TRP A 84 -0.04 9.63 12.02
N TYR A 85 0.24 10.92 12.21
CA TYR A 85 1.60 11.38 12.52
C TYR A 85 1.72 12.05 13.88
N GLU A 86 0.60 12.27 14.57
CA GLU A 86 0.58 12.57 16.00
C GLU A 86 -0.23 11.54 16.80
N ASP A 87 0.03 11.51 18.10
CA ASP A 87 -0.70 10.68 19.06
C ASP A 87 -2.06 11.31 19.41
N LEU A 88 -3.09 10.47 19.58
CA LEU A 88 -4.40 10.89 20.04
C LEU A 88 -4.91 9.90 21.09
N ASP A 89 -5.02 10.35 22.34
CA ASP A 89 -5.38 9.47 23.47
C ASP A 89 -6.81 8.92 23.38
N SER A 90 -7.73 9.65 22.75
CA SER A 90 -9.11 9.20 22.59
C SER A 90 -9.81 9.87 21.41
N THR A 91 -10.77 9.16 20.83
CA THR A 91 -11.66 9.65 19.78
C THR A 91 -13.03 9.00 19.89
N THR A 92 -14.08 9.71 19.48
CA THR A 92 -15.43 9.14 19.35
C THR A 92 -15.67 8.49 17.98
N TYR A 93 -14.76 8.69 17.03
CA TYR A 93 -14.86 8.12 15.71
C TYR A 93 -14.49 6.64 15.69
N THR A 94 -15.01 5.94 14.69
CA THR A 94 -14.71 4.52 14.47
C THR A 94 -13.89 4.36 13.21
N TYR A 95 -12.96 3.41 13.25
CA TYR A 95 -12.02 3.13 12.19
C TYR A 95 -11.87 1.62 12.02
N THR A 96 -11.49 1.18 10.82
CA THR A 96 -10.98 -0.18 10.60
C THR A 96 -9.47 -0.10 10.55
N ARG A 97 -8.75 -0.80 11.44
CA ARG A 97 -7.28 -0.78 11.47
C ARG A 97 -6.70 -1.51 10.26
N ILE A 98 -5.67 -0.93 9.64
CA ILE A 98 -4.96 -1.51 8.49
C ILE A 98 -3.59 -2.04 8.92
N GLY A 99 -2.82 -1.24 9.66
CA GLY A 99 -1.46 -1.58 10.04
C GLY A 99 -0.78 -0.45 10.78
N THR A 100 0.52 -0.60 11.02
CA THR A 100 1.35 0.41 11.70
C THR A 100 2.73 0.43 11.09
N ILE A 101 3.33 1.62 10.95
CA ILE A 101 4.73 1.79 10.53
C ILE A 101 5.67 1.23 11.60
N ASP A 102 6.65 0.43 11.17
CA ASP A 102 7.52 -0.34 12.07
C ASP A 102 8.61 0.52 12.73
N ASN A 103 9.24 1.42 11.96
CA ASN A 103 10.24 2.38 12.45
C ASN A 103 9.85 3.79 12.01
N LEU A 104 9.79 4.71 12.98
CA LEU A 104 9.38 6.10 12.79
C LEU A 104 10.55 7.08 12.66
N ASP A 105 11.80 6.58 12.59
CA ASP A 105 12.98 7.42 12.35
C ASP A 105 12.80 8.23 11.05
N GLY A 106 12.81 9.56 11.18
CA GLY A 106 12.59 10.48 10.05
C GLY A 106 11.15 10.58 9.56
N PHE A 107 10.17 9.93 10.21
CA PHE A 107 8.78 9.93 9.77
C PHE A 107 8.14 11.32 9.79
N LEU A 108 8.29 12.07 10.89
CA LEU A 108 7.74 13.42 11.01
C LEU A 108 8.33 14.39 9.97
N GLU A 109 9.63 14.27 9.70
CA GLU A 109 10.30 15.09 8.68
C GLU A 109 9.81 14.76 7.27
N ALA A 110 9.65 13.46 6.96
CA ALA A 110 9.17 13.02 5.66
C ALA A 110 7.71 13.42 5.42
N VAL A 111 6.86 13.33 6.44
CA VAL A 111 5.45 13.70 6.37
C VAL A 111 5.27 15.22 6.22
N GLY A 112 6.05 16.01 6.96
CA GLY A 112 6.06 17.47 6.85
C GLY A 112 4.73 18.17 7.19
N GLU A 113 4.74 19.50 7.03
CA GLU A 113 3.56 20.35 7.18
C GLU A 113 2.70 20.32 5.90
N GLY A 114 1.38 20.32 6.05
CA GLY A 114 0.44 20.37 4.92
C GLY A 114 0.36 19.07 4.10
N ASP A 115 -0.19 19.16 2.91
CA ASP A 115 -0.47 17.97 2.08
C ASP A 115 0.81 17.25 1.64
N VAL A 116 0.74 15.93 1.50
CA VAL A 116 1.88 15.10 1.12
C VAL A 116 1.48 14.01 0.13
N ASN A 117 2.37 13.66 -0.80
CA ASN A 117 2.18 12.51 -1.67
C ASN A 117 2.81 11.26 -1.03
N VAL A 118 2.00 10.21 -0.87
CA VAL A 118 2.43 8.93 -0.31
C VAL A 118 2.20 7.84 -1.34
N ARG A 119 3.28 7.15 -1.71
CA ARG A 119 3.19 5.95 -2.54
C ARG A 119 3.14 4.72 -1.64
N ILE A 120 2.11 3.90 -1.78
CA ILE A 120 1.93 2.68 -1.00
C ILE A 120 2.09 1.46 -1.91
N THR A 121 2.93 0.52 -1.52
CA THR A 121 3.22 -0.72 -2.24
C THR A 121 3.28 -1.91 -1.29
N THR A 122 3.41 -3.12 -1.83
CA THR A 122 3.82 -4.31 -1.07
C THR A 122 5.29 -4.61 -1.32
N GLU A 123 5.99 -5.06 -0.30
CA GLU A 123 7.34 -5.59 -0.42
C GLU A 123 7.44 -6.63 -1.54
N GLY A 124 8.42 -6.46 -2.43
CA GLY A 124 8.62 -7.33 -3.59
C GLY A 124 7.81 -6.95 -4.85
N SER A 125 7.00 -5.90 -4.83
CA SER A 125 6.45 -5.32 -6.06
C SER A 125 7.55 -4.51 -6.76
N PRO A 126 8.01 -4.91 -7.96
CA PRO A 126 9.10 -4.20 -8.62
C PRO A 126 8.63 -2.80 -9.00
N GLU A 127 9.39 -1.78 -8.58
CA GLU A 127 9.34 -0.50 -9.27
C GLU A 127 9.53 -0.76 -10.77
N VAL A 128 8.66 -0.18 -11.60
CA VAL A 128 8.79 -0.25 -13.07
C VAL A 128 9.96 0.66 -13.48
N GLY A 129 11.17 0.19 -13.21
CA GLY A 129 12.41 0.58 -13.85
C GLY A 129 13.03 -0.67 -14.49
N PRO A 130 13.85 -0.54 -15.55
CA PRO A 130 14.57 -1.68 -16.09
C PRO A 130 15.37 -2.35 -14.96
N PRO A 131 15.27 -3.67 -14.78
CA PRO A 131 15.90 -4.34 -13.64
C PRO A 131 17.42 -4.14 -13.69
N PRO A 132 18.09 -3.96 -12.54
CA PRO A 132 19.55 -4.06 -12.46
C PRO A 132 19.97 -5.42 -13.01
N VAL A 133 20.95 -5.43 -13.90
CA VAL A 133 21.48 -6.65 -14.52
C VAL A 133 22.22 -7.45 -13.44
N GLU A 134 21.52 -8.36 -12.78
CA GLU A 134 22.09 -9.32 -11.85
C GLU A 134 21.82 -10.75 -12.35
N ASN A 135 22.90 -11.52 -12.44
CA ASN A 135 23.10 -12.63 -13.39
C ASN A 135 22.61 -14.00 -12.87
N ASP A 136 21.41 -14.08 -12.30
CA ASP A 136 20.93 -15.34 -11.71
C ASP A 136 19.72 -15.93 -12.44
N GLY A 137 19.91 -17.14 -12.97
CA GLY A 137 18.98 -17.85 -13.86
C GLY A 137 17.57 -18.13 -13.33
N ALA A 138 17.30 -17.83 -12.05
CA ALA A 138 15.95 -17.90 -11.48
C ALA A 138 14.98 -16.88 -12.09
N ARG A 139 15.49 -15.73 -12.61
CA ARG A 139 14.65 -14.69 -13.23
C ARG A 139 14.21 -15.03 -14.66
N LEU A 140 14.92 -15.91 -15.37
CA LEU A 140 14.58 -16.29 -16.76
C LEU A 140 13.25 -17.05 -16.86
N GLN A 141 12.92 -17.87 -15.85
CA GLN A 141 11.63 -18.56 -15.81
C GLN A 141 10.45 -17.61 -15.58
N ALA A 142 10.64 -16.57 -14.76
CA ALA A 142 9.66 -15.51 -14.61
C ALA A 142 9.49 -14.73 -15.93
N TYR A 143 10.59 -14.39 -16.62
CA TYR A 143 10.55 -13.75 -17.95
C TYR A 143 9.80 -14.57 -19.00
N LEU A 144 10.06 -15.89 -19.08
CA LEU A 144 9.39 -16.77 -20.04
C LEU A 144 7.89 -16.94 -19.72
N SER A 145 7.52 -16.94 -18.45
CA SER A 145 6.12 -16.90 -17.99
C SER A 145 5.39 -15.62 -18.47
N TYR A 146 5.99 -14.44 -18.28
CA TYR A 146 5.37 -13.17 -18.67
C TYR A 146 5.43 -12.89 -20.18
N ALA A 147 6.50 -13.29 -20.87
CA ALA A 147 6.64 -13.14 -22.32
C ALA A 147 5.67 -14.04 -23.10
N SER A 148 5.31 -15.21 -22.55
CA SER A 148 4.33 -16.13 -23.14
C SER A 148 2.91 -15.56 -23.15
N LEU A 149 2.58 -14.67 -22.20
CA LEU A 149 1.26 -14.03 -22.11
C LEU A 149 1.10 -12.84 -23.08
N TRP A 150 2.19 -12.14 -23.42
CA TRP A 150 2.15 -11.06 -24.41
C TRP A 150 2.28 -11.54 -25.86
N ILE A 151 3.05 -12.61 -26.12
CA ILE A 151 3.10 -13.22 -27.47
C ILE A 151 1.77 -13.90 -27.81
N GLY A 152 1.08 -14.47 -26.81
CA GLY A 152 -0.25 -15.06 -26.99
C GLY A 152 -1.34 -14.03 -27.35
N LEU A 153 -1.29 -12.82 -26.80
CA LEU A 153 -2.26 -11.77 -27.11
C LEU A 153 -1.98 -11.04 -28.44
N LEU A 154 -0.70 -10.95 -28.86
CA LEU A 154 -0.37 -10.40 -30.19
C LEU A 154 -0.73 -11.35 -31.35
N CYS A 155 -0.70 -12.67 -31.15
CA CYS A 155 -1.09 -13.63 -32.19
C CYS A 155 -2.60 -13.70 -32.44
N LEU A 156 -3.46 -13.42 -31.45
CA LEU A 156 -4.92 -13.51 -31.64
C LEU A 156 -5.50 -12.29 -32.39
N VAL A 157 -4.84 -11.13 -32.35
CA VAL A 157 -5.29 -9.93 -33.07
C VAL A 157 -4.92 -10.00 -34.56
N TYR A 158 -3.92 -10.79 -34.95
CA TYR A 158 -3.47 -10.89 -36.36
C TYR A 158 -4.19 -11.97 -37.19
N VAL A 159 -4.91 -12.92 -36.58
CA VAL A 159 -5.55 -14.05 -37.30
C VAL A 159 -7.03 -13.80 -37.63
N LEU A 160 -7.63 -12.70 -37.18
CA LEU A 160 -9.04 -12.35 -37.48
C LEU A 160 -9.21 -11.22 -38.51
N GLN A 161 -8.19 -10.94 -39.34
CA GLN A 161 -8.28 -9.98 -40.45
C GLN A 161 -8.08 -10.59 -41.85
N TRP A 162 -8.17 -11.91 -42.02
CA TRP A 162 -8.34 -12.54 -43.34
C TRP A 162 -9.27 -13.76 -43.25
#